data_AF-A0A7X7CAU7-F1
#
_entry.id   AF-A0A7X7CAU7-F1
#
_cell.length_a   1.000
_cell.length_b   1.000
_cell.length_c   1.000
_cell.angle_alpha   90.00
_cell.angle_beta   90.00
_cell.angle_gamma   90.00
#
_symmetry.space_group_name_H-M   'P 1'
#
loop_
_entity.id
_entity.type
_entity.pdbx_description
1 polymer ?
#
loop_
_entity_poly.entity_id
_entity_poly.type
_entity_poly.pdbx_seq_one_letter_code
_entity_poly.pdbx_strand_id
1 'polypeptide(L)' 'MDEPIISASALKHGFTEDEILHAYRNPIRAWDLGEGFTMIIGANHAALILEIGYIRGTTAVVIVHAMRARQKFLR' A
#
# COMPACT_ATOMS: atom_id res chain seq x y z
N MET A 1 3.60 -16.49 -0.78
CA MET A 1 3.72 -15.26 -1.57
C MET A 1 4.99 -14.59 -1.10
N ASP A 2 5.89 -14.24 -2.02
CA ASP A 2 7.12 -13.54 -1.68
C ASP A 2 6.80 -12.16 -1.08
N GLU A 3 7.68 -11.69 -0.19
CA GLU A 3 7.62 -10.35 0.40
C GLU A 3 7.57 -9.30 -0.73
N PRO A 4 6.66 -8.30 -0.70
CA PRO A 4 6.64 -7.27 -1.72
C PRO A 4 7.90 -6.40 -1.63
N ILE A 5 8.38 -5.93 -2.78
CA ILE A 5 9.48 -4.97 -2.85
C ILE A 5 8.91 -3.58 -2.54
N ILE A 6 9.49 -2.86 -1.59
CA ILE A 6 9.12 -1.48 -1.29
C ILE A 6 10.06 -0.54 -2.03
N SER A 7 9.51 0.30 -2.90
CA SER A 7 10.32 1.29 -3.60
C SER A 7 10.65 2.49 -2.69
N ALA A 8 11.73 3.20 -2.99
CA ALA A 8 12.07 4.45 -2.32
C ALA A 8 10.96 5.52 -2.42
N SER A 9 10.08 5.46 -3.44
CA SER A 9 8.96 6.40 -3.56
C SER A 9 7.86 6.16 -2.53
N ALA A 10 7.65 4.92 -2.09
CA ALA A 10 6.67 4.61 -1.05
C ALA A 10 7.05 5.20 0.32
N LEU A 11 8.36 5.37 0.57
CA LEU A 11 8.89 5.91 1.82
C LEU A 11 8.83 7.44 1.93
N LYS A 12 8.51 8.15 0.82
CA LYS A 12 8.55 9.63 0.77
C LYS A 12 7.61 10.35 1.74
N HIS A 13 6.59 9.66 2.24
CA HIS A 13 5.59 10.24 3.15
C HIS A 13 5.85 9.93 4.62
N GLY A 14 7.02 9.39 4.96
CA GLY A 14 7.48 9.24 6.35
C GLY A 14 6.97 7.99 7.07
N PHE A 15 6.42 7.02 6.34
CA PHE A 15 6.05 5.72 6.89
C PHE A 15 7.21 4.74 6.76
N THR A 16 7.41 3.94 7.79
CA THR A 16 8.41 2.87 7.79
C THR A 16 7.95 1.69 6.94
N GLU A 17 8.90 0.85 6.52
CA GLU A 17 8.58 -0.38 5.79
C GLU A 17 7.60 -1.28 6.56
N ASP A 18 7.78 -1.42 7.87
CA ASP A 18 6.91 -2.22 8.73
C ASP A 18 5.46 -1.69 8.75
N GLU A 19 5.27 -0.38 8.87
CA GLU A 19 3.94 0.23 8.81
C GLU A 19 3.27 0.02 7.45
N ILE A 20 4.04 0.15 6.36
CA ILE A 20 3.57 -0.08 5.00
C ILE A 20 3.18 -1.55 4.80
N LEU A 21 4.02 -2.48 5.25
CA LEU A 21 3.78 -3.92 5.16
C LEU A 21 2.58 -4.34 6.01
N HIS A 22 2.41 -3.75 7.20
CA HIS A 22 1.27 -4.04 8.04
C HIS A 22 -0.04 -3.63 7.35
N ALA A 23 -0.10 -2.41 6.82
CA ALA A 23 -1.27 -1.94 6.06
C ALA A 23 -1.50 -2.76 4.78
N TYR A 24 -0.42 -3.17 4.10
CA TYR A 24 -0.51 -4.02 2.91
C TYR A 24 -1.06 -5.43 3.21
N ARG A 25 -0.63 -6.04 4.31
CA ARG A 25 -1.04 -7.38 4.75
C ARG A 25 -2.47 -7.40 5.31
N ASN A 26 -2.97 -6.27 5.79
CA ASN A 26 -4.28 -6.15 6.43
C ASN A 26 -5.17 -5.14 5.69
N PRO A 27 -5.52 -5.41 4.41
CA PRO A 27 -6.34 -4.48 3.64
C PRO A 27 -7.79 -4.47 4.15
N ILE A 28 -8.35 -3.27 4.27
CA ILE A 28 -9.76 -3.02 4.53
C ILE A 28 -10.55 -3.02 3.22
N ARG A 29 -9.97 -2.45 2.15
CA ARG A 29 -10.58 -2.37 0.82
C ARG A 29 -9.51 -2.28 -0.26
N ALA A 30 -9.82 -2.78 -1.44
CA ALA A 30 -8.97 -2.76 -2.62
C ALA A 30 -9.72 -2.25 -3.85
N TRP A 31 -8.99 -1.57 -4.74
CA TRP A 31 -9.44 -1.11 -6.04
C TRP A 31 -8.39 -1.49 -7.08
N ASP A 32 -8.81 -2.25 -8.08
CA ASP A 32 -8.04 -2.44 -9.30
C ASP A 32 -8.21 -1.17 -10.17
N LEU A 33 -7.10 -0.49 -10.45
CA LEU A 33 -7.08 0.73 -11.25
C LEU A 33 -6.61 0.47 -12.69
N GLY A 34 -6.44 -0.80 -13.07
CA GLY A 34 -5.97 -1.21 -14.39
C GLY A 34 -4.44 -1.28 -14.49
N GLU A 35 -3.96 -1.84 -15.60
CA GLU A 35 -2.53 -1.94 -15.93
C GLU A 35 -1.67 -2.63 -14.84
N GLY A 36 -2.29 -3.52 -14.06
CA GLY A 36 -1.63 -4.22 -12.95
C GLY A 36 -1.40 -3.35 -11.71
N PHE A 37 -1.95 -2.13 -11.66
CA PHE A 37 -1.88 -1.23 -10.52
C PHE A 37 -3.11 -1.40 -9.62
N THR A 38 -2.86 -1.74 -8.36
CA THR A 38 -3.89 -1.87 -7.34
C THR A 38 -3.66 -0.85 -6.24
N MET A 39 -4.72 -0.15 -5.87
CA MET A 39 -4.76 0.68 -4.66
C MET A 39 -5.48 -0.10 -3.57
N ILE A 40 -4.93 -0.12 -2.37
CA ILE A 40 -5.60 -0.64 -1.18
C ILE A 40 -5.58 0.41 -0.08
N ILE A 41 -6.51 0.27 0.85
CA ILE A 41 -6.39 0.91 2.17
C ILE A 41 -6.24 -0.16 3.25
N GLY A 42 -5.37 0.09 4.22
CA GLY A 42 -5.16 -0.78 5.37
C GLY A 42 -4.69 0.02 6.58
N ALA A 43 -4.89 -0.51 7.79
CA ALA A 43 -4.41 0.13 9.00
C ALA A 43 -2.95 -0.24 9.28
N ASN A 44 -2.15 0.69 9.79
CA ASN A 44 -0.88 0.37 10.45
C ASN A 44 -1.11 -0.06 11.92
N HIS A 45 -0.02 -0.40 12.62
CA HIS A 45 -0.06 -0.80 14.04
C HIS A 45 -0.65 0.28 14.98
N ALA A 46 -0.64 1.54 14.57
CA ALA A 46 -1.20 2.67 15.31
C ALA A 46 -2.65 3.01 14.90
N ALA A 47 -3.33 2.13 14.15
CA ALA A 47 -4.67 2.34 13.60
C ALA A 47 -4.79 3.54 12.64
N LEU A 48 -3.67 4.01 12.07
CA LEU A 48 -3.69 4.98 10.97
C LEU A 48 -4.03 4.25 9.68
N ILE A 49 -5.06 4.72 8.99
CA ILE A 49 -5.42 4.19 7.68
C ILE A 49 -4.47 4.75 6.63
N LEU A 50 -3.77 3.86 5.94
CA LEU A 50 -2.86 4.17 4.86
C LEU A 50 -3.46 3.74 3.53
N GLU A 51 -3.26 4.54 2.49
CA GLU A 51 -3.35 4.15 1.09
C GLU A 51 -2.03 3.50 0.66
N ILE A 52 -2.09 2.28 0.15
CA ILE A 52 -0.94 1.56 -0.41
C ILE A 52 -1.21 1.28 -1.88
N GLY A 53 -0.37 1.83 -2.76
CA GLY A 53 -0.40 1.57 -4.19
C GLY A 53 0.70 0.59 -4.58
N TYR A 54 0.34 -0.53 -5.20
CA TYR A 54 1.30 -1.53 -5.66
C TYR A 54 1.04 -1.98 -7.09
N ILE A 55 2.11 -2.40 -7.76
CA ILE A 55 2.08 -3.00 -9.09
C ILE A 55 2.31 -4.49 -8.95
N ARG A 56 1.45 -5.30 -9.55
CA ARG A 56 1.64 -6.75 -9.64
C ARG A 56 2.37 -7.09 -10.93
N GLY A 57 3.68 -7.32 -10.84
CA GLY A 57 4.49 -7.84 -11.93
C GLY A 57 4.35 -9.34 -12.10
N THR A 58 5.02 -9.90 -13.11
CA THR A 58 5.10 -11.35 -13.34
C THR A 58 5.90 -12.08 -12.26
N THR A 59 6.93 -11.43 -11.71
CA THR A 59 7.87 -12.03 -10.75
C THR A 59 7.65 -11.56 -9.31
N ALA A 60 7.22 -10.31 -9.11
CA ALA A 60 7.10 -9.72 -7.78
C ALA A 60 6.01 -8.65 -7.71
N VAL A 61 5.54 -8.38 -6.50
CA VAL A 61 4.74 -7.20 -6.18
C VAL A 61 5.68 -6.07 -5.79
N VAL A 62 5.46 -4.88 -6.34
CA VAL A 62 6.24 -3.68 -5.99
C VAL A 62 5.30 -2.63 -5.41
N ILE A 63 5.50 -2.27 -4.15
CA ILE A 63 4.80 -1.16 -3.50
C ILE A 63 5.50 0.13 -3.92
N VAL A 64 4.78 0.99 -4.64
CA VAL A 64 5.31 2.24 -5.21
C VAL A 64 4.81 3.49 -4.50
N HIS A 65 3.76 3.34 -3.69
CA HIS A 65 3.09 4.44 -3.01
C HIS A 65 2.60 4.00 -1.63
N ALA A 66 2.88 4.82 -0.61
CA ALA A 66 2.25 4.72 0.69
C ALA A 66 2.03 6.12 1.27
N MET A 67 0.80 6.42 1.71
CA MET A 67 0.51 7.67 2.41
C MET A 67 -0.70 7.50 3.33
N ARG A 68 -0.96 8.48 4.20
CA ARG A 68 -2.21 8.52 4.96
C ARG A 68 -3.40 8.57 4.00
N ALA A 69 -4.42 7.75 4.25
CA ALA A 69 -5.57 7.66 3.40
C ALA A 69 -6.33 9.00 3.32
N ARG A 70 -6.52 9.44 2.08
CA ARG A 70 -7.31 10.60 1.67
C ARG A 70 -8.78 10.28 1.81
N GLN A 71 -9.55 11.32 2.09
CA GLN A 71 -10.97 11.23 2.38
C GLN A 71 -11.80 10.51 1.29
N LYS A 72 -11.36 10.56 0.03
CA LYS A 72 -12.04 9.88 -1.09
C LYS A 72 -12.06 8.35 -0.97
N PHE A 73 -11.14 7.74 -0.21
CA PHE A 73 -11.10 6.31 0.03
C PHE A 73 -11.73 5.90 1.37
N LEU A 74 -12.13 6.86 2.18
CA LEU A 74 -12.73 6.66 3.51
C LEU A 74 -14.27 6.86 3.51
N ARG A 75 -14.87 7.00 2.33
CA ARG A 75 -16.31 7.20 2.13
C ARG A 75 -16.95 5.97 1.47
#